data_AF-A0A1B6IYF5-F1
#
_entry.id   AF-A0A1B6IYF5-F1
#
_cell.length_a   1.000
_cell.length_b   1.000
_cell.length_c   1.000
_cell.angle_alpha   90.00
_cell.angle_beta   90.00
_cell.angle_gamma   90.00
#
_symmetry.space_group_name_H-M   'P 1'
#
loop_
_entity.id
_entity.type
_entity.pdbx_description
1 polymer ?
#
loop_
_entity_poly.entity_id
_entity_poly.type
_entity_poly.pdbx_seq_one_letter_code
_entity_poly.pdbx_strand_id
1 'polypeptide(L)'
;LHRLIGRAVMVDLRQKASNDSDYQASVEDFEEWEEQHGPIPEGAVVIMDFGWASKYKNATEYFGTPFTNNTELYHFPGLSGAGAQWLAETGKVFGVGTDTASIDYGQTKDFKAHKVLSAHNIYNLEHLALPPTPLPPSGYQLLSLPIKIRHGTGGPVRVVALPYAASSATLTSPLVTLIYFCTACLLLFVKH
;
A
#
# COMPACT_ATOMS: atom_id res chain seq x y z
N LEU A 1 -6.24 13.61 11.14
CA LEU A 1 -6.08 12.46 12.08
C LEU A 1 -7.14 11.38 11.84
N HIS A 2 -8.43 11.71 11.70
CA HIS A 2 -9.46 10.69 11.41
C HIS A 2 -9.15 9.85 10.16
N ARG A 3 -8.50 10.45 9.15
CA ARG A 3 -8.08 9.76 7.92
C ARG A 3 -7.02 8.67 8.10
N LEU A 4 -6.38 8.60 9.26
CA LEU A 4 -5.35 7.60 9.56
C LEU A 4 -5.92 6.24 10.00
N ILE A 5 -7.25 6.17 10.14
CA ILE A 5 -8.00 4.94 10.35
C ILE A 5 -9.04 4.89 9.24
N GLY A 6 -8.78 4.08 8.22
CA GLY A 6 -9.61 4.02 7.02
C GLY A 6 -10.07 2.60 6.72
N ARG A 7 -11.18 2.49 5.99
CA ARG A 7 -11.60 1.22 5.38
C ARG A 7 -10.51 0.78 4.42
N ALA A 8 -10.21 -0.50 4.33
CA ALA A 8 -9.13 -0.95 3.45
C ALA A 8 -9.65 -1.85 2.34
N VAL A 9 -9.07 -1.66 1.16
CA VAL A 9 -9.28 -2.54 0.00
C VAL A 9 -7.94 -3.08 -0.48
N MET A 10 -7.91 -4.37 -0.81
CA MET A 10 -6.73 -5.07 -1.34
C MET A 10 -6.93 -5.31 -2.84
N VAL A 11 -6.06 -4.73 -3.66
CA VAL A 11 -6.01 -4.94 -5.11
C VAL A 11 -4.83 -5.87 -5.40
N ASP A 12 -5.13 -7.13 -5.71
CA ASP A 12 -4.13 -8.16 -6.00
C ASP A 12 -3.62 -8.01 -7.44
N LEU A 13 -2.39 -7.50 -7.58
CA LEU A 13 -1.73 -7.24 -8.86
C LEU A 13 -0.52 -8.16 -9.07
N ARG A 14 -0.34 -9.18 -8.22
CA ARG A 14 0.84 -10.05 -8.19
C ARG A 14 1.10 -10.72 -9.55
N GLN A 15 0.06 -11.18 -10.22
CA GLN A 15 0.21 -11.83 -11.53
C GLN A 15 0.65 -10.85 -12.62
N LYS A 16 0.11 -9.63 -12.62
CA LYS A 16 0.48 -8.59 -13.60
C LYS A 16 1.93 -8.16 -13.38
N ALA A 17 2.31 -7.88 -12.12
CA ALA A 17 3.67 -7.53 -11.73
C ALA A 17 4.71 -8.67 -11.87
N SER A 18 4.30 -9.93 -11.81
CA SER A 18 5.22 -11.05 -12.07
C SER A 18 5.63 -11.14 -13.54
N ASN A 19 4.78 -10.64 -14.45
CA ASN A 19 5.05 -10.65 -15.88
C ASN A 19 5.82 -9.40 -16.34
N ASP A 20 5.73 -8.31 -15.60
CA ASP A 20 6.40 -7.04 -15.89
C ASP A 20 6.86 -6.37 -14.59
N SER A 21 8.17 -6.27 -14.38
CA SER A 21 8.74 -5.63 -13.19
C SER A 21 8.51 -4.12 -13.16
N ASP A 22 8.16 -3.50 -14.29
CA ASP A 22 7.85 -2.07 -14.40
C ASP A 22 6.34 -1.83 -14.55
N TYR A 23 5.52 -2.84 -14.22
CA TYR A 23 4.06 -2.75 -14.29
C TYR A 23 3.54 -1.52 -13.53
N GLN A 24 2.61 -0.82 -14.17
CA GLN A 24 1.96 0.36 -13.59
C GLN A 24 0.48 0.07 -13.42
N ALA A 25 0.00 0.05 -12.18
CA ALA A 25 -1.41 -0.12 -11.86
C ALA A 25 -2.24 0.94 -12.56
N SER A 26 -3.19 0.50 -13.37
CA SER A 26 -3.96 1.35 -14.29
C SER A 26 -5.33 1.70 -13.74
N VAL A 27 -6.12 2.45 -14.51
CA VAL A 27 -7.53 2.73 -14.14
C VAL A 27 -8.35 1.46 -14.19
N GLU A 28 -8.11 0.65 -15.22
CA GLU A 28 -8.79 -0.62 -15.47
C GLU A 28 -8.59 -1.60 -14.31
N ASP A 29 -7.42 -1.62 -13.66
CA ASP A 29 -7.20 -2.44 -12.46
C ASP A 29 -8.20 -2.12 -11.34
N PHE A 30 -8.52 -0.84 -11.14
CA PHE A 30 -9.45 -0.41 -10.10
C PHE A 30 -10.90 -0.61 -10.51
N GLU A 31 -11.23 -0.41 -11.79
CA GLU A 31 -12.56 -0.68 -12.33
C GLU A 31 -12.89 -2.19 -12.30
N GLU A 32 -11.94 -3.04 -12.70
CA GLU A 32 -12.05 -4.51 -12.60
C GLU A 32 -12.25 -4.94 -11.14
N TRP A 33 -11.54 -4.29 -10.20
CA TRP A 33 -11.70 -4.55 -8.79
C TRP A 33 -13.11 -4.16 -8.30
N GLU A 34 -13.62 -2.98 -8.69
CA GLU A 34 -14.97 -2.52 -8.32
C GLU A 34 -16.07 -3.40 -8.92
N GLU A 35 -15.89 -3.91 -10.14
CA GLU A 35 -16.84 -4.84 -10.78
C GLU A 35 -16.99 -6.13 -9.96
N GLN A 36 -15.89 -6.64 -9.41
CA GLN A 36 -15.87 -7.91 -8.67
C GLN A 36 -16.30 -7.76 -7.20
N HIS A 37 -15.96 -6.62 -6.56
CA HIS A 37 -16.08 -6.48 -5.11
C HIS A 37 -17.05 -5.37 -4.67
N GLY A 38 -17.64 -4.65 -5.63
CA GLY A 38 -18.43 -3.45 -5.39
C GLY A 38 -17.57 -2.19 -5.27
N PRO A 39 -18.19 -1.02 -5.13
CA PRO A 39 -17.49 0.26 -5.17
C PRO A 39 -16.47 0.41 -4.04
N ILE A 40 -15.33 1.04 -4.33
CA ILE A 40 -14.35 1.47 -3.33
C ILE A 40 -15.09 2.36 -2.32
N PRO A 41 -15.04 2.01 -1.02
CA PRO A 41 -15.84 2.69 -0.02
C PRO A 41 -15.30 4.08 0.32
N GLU A 42 -16.16 4.95 0.84
CA GLU A 42 -15.75 6.23 1.42
C GLU A 42 -14.72 6.01 2.55
N GLY A 43 -13.69 6.85 2.58
CA GLY A 43 -12.58 6.76 3.52
C GLY A 43 -11.65 5.55 3.29
N ALA A 44 -11.54 5.09 2.04
CA ALA A 44 -10.74 3.93 1.69
C ALA A 44 -9.23 4.19 1.75
N VAL A 45 -8.48 3.17 2.13
CA VAL A 45 -7.05 3.01 1.93
C VAL A 45 -6.89 1.90 0.90
N VAL A 46 -6.42 2.24 -0.29
CA VAL A 46 -6.25 1.30 -1.40
C VAL A 46 -4.87 0.70 -1.34
N ILE A 47 -4.77 -0.60 -1.13
CA ILE A 47 -3.50 -1.33 -1.07
C ILE A 47 -3.30 -2.09 -2.38
N MET A 48 -2.20 -1.78 -3.07
CA MET A 48 -1.75 -2.52 -4.25
C MET A 48 -0.76 -3.59 -3.78
N ASP A 49 -1.10 -4.85 -3.98
CA ASP A 49 -0.23 -5.99 -3.69
C ASP A 49 0.44 -6.46 -4.98
N PHE A 50 1.72 -6.13 -5.15
CA PHE A 50 2.52 -6.59 -6.28
C PHE A 50 3.32 -7.86 -5.96
N GLY A 51 3.22 -8.38 -4.74
CA GLY A 51 4.00 -9.54 -4.27
C GLY A 51 5.47 -9.21 -4.02
N TRP A 52 5.83 -7.93 -4.06
CA TRP A 52 7.16 -7.38 -3.89
C TRP A 52 7.66 -7.45 -2.45
N ALA A 53 6.76 -7.50 -1.46
CA ALA A 53 7.11 -7.72 -0.06
C ALA A 53 7.99 -8.96 0.14
N SER A 54 7.78 -10.01 -0.67
CA SER A 54 8.57 -11.25 -0.62
C SER A 54 10.05 -11.04 -0.97
N LYS A 55 10.36 -10.03 -1.78
CA LYS A 55 11.71 -9.70 -2.25
C LYS A 55 12.50 -8.82 -1.28
N TYR A 56 11.87 -8.27 -0.24
CA TYR A 56 12.45 -7.27 0.65
C TYR A 56 13.80 -7.67 1.28
N LYS A 57 14.03 -8.96 1.52
CA LYS A 57 15.30 -9.47 2.10
C LYS A 57 16.46 -9.52 1.09
N ASN A 58 16.18 -9.48 -0.21
CA ASN A 58 17.18 -9.44 -1.26
C ASN A 58 17.11 -8.09 -1.97
N ALA A 59 18.04 -7.18 -1.64
CA ALA A 59 18.02 -5.83 -2.17
C ALA A 59 18.11 -5.78 -3.72
N THR A 60 18.84 -6.70 -4.35
CA THR A 60 18.92 -6.77 -5.81
C THR A 60 17.58 -7.13 -6.43
N GLU A 61 16.87 -8.10 -5.85
CA GLU A 61 15.53 -8.48 -6.32
C GLU A 61 14.49 -7.40 -6.02
N TYR A 62 14.62 -6.72 -4.88
CA TYR A 62 13.69 -5.68 -4.44
C TYR A 62 13.81 -4.39 -5.25
N PHE A 63 15.01 -4.00 -5.64
CA PHE A 63 15.23 -2.81 -6.47
C PHE A 63 15.35 -3.13 -7.97
N GLY A 64 15.40 -4.41 -8.34
CA GLY A 64 15.63 -4.84 -9.73
C GLY A 64 17.05 -4.55 -10.25
N THR A 65 17.98 -4.17 -9.37
CA THR A 65 19.36 -3.85 -9.71
C THR A 65 20.29 -4.08 -8.51
N PRO A 66 21.54 -4.53 -8.71
CA PRO A 66 22.53 -4.60 -7.64
C PRO A 66 23.03 -3.20 -7.23
N PHE A 67 22.79 -2.17 -8.05
CA PHE A 67 23.21 -0.79 -7.79
C PHE A 67 22.13 -0.02 -7.01
N THR A 68 21.90 -0.44 -5.76
CA THR A 68 20.82 0.05 -4.90
C THR A 68 20.99 1.49 -4.39
N ASN A 69 22.05 2.17 -4.82
CA ASN A 69 22.27 3.61 -4.60
C ASN A 69 21.98 4.44 -5.85
N ASN A 70 21.67 3.81 -6.98
CA ASN A 70 21.34 4.48 -8.22
C ASN A 70 19.85 4.27 -8.54
N THR A 71 19.03 5.24 -8.15
CA THR A 71 17.58 5.23 -8.36
C THR A 71 17.19 5.19 -9.85
N GLU A 72 18.08 5.59 -10.76
CA GLU A 72 17.81 5.52 -12.19
C GLU A 72 17.80 4.10 -12.74
N LEU A 73 18.34 3.13 -12.00
CA LEU A 73 18.42 1.72 -12.40
C LEU A 73 17.36 0.87 -11.70
N TYR A 74 16.42 1.49 -10.98
CA TYR A 74 15.41 0.75 -10.24
C TYR A 74 14.34 0.17 -11.17
N HIS A 75 13.97 -1.08 -10.93
CA HIS A 75 12.87 -1.77 -11.60
C HIS A 75 11.98 -2.43 -10.53
N PHE A 76 10.82 -1.83 -10.33
CA PHE A 76 9.75 -2.35 -9.48
C PHE A 76 8.43 -1.70 -9.91
N PRO A 77 7.29 -2.37 -9.72
CA PRO A 77 6.01 -1.88 -10.17
C PRO A 77 5.52 -0.73 -9.30
N GLY A 78 4.51 -0.01 -9.78
CA GLY A 78 3.90 1.07 -9.02
C GLY A 78 2.56 1.49 -9.58
N LEU A 79 2.09 2.66 -9.19
CA LEU A 79 0.85 3.26 -9.66
C LEU A 79 1.11 4.14 -10.88
N SER A 80 0.30 3.98 -11.92
CA SER A 80 0.32 4.91 -13.05
C SER A 80 -0.19 6.29 -12.66
N GLY A 81 0.25 7.33 -13.37
CA GLY A 81 -0.28 8.68 -13.16
C GLY A 81 -1.80 8.79 -13.44
N ALA A 82 -2.31 8.01 -14.38
CA ALA A 82 -3.75 7.95 -14.70
C ALA A 82 -4.54 7.24 -13.58
N GLY A 83 -4.03 6.12 -13.06
CA GLY A 83 -4.61 5.43 -11.92
C GLY A 83 -4.64 6.30 -10.66
N ALA A 84 -3.57 7.05 -10.40
CA ALA A 84 -3.54 8.01 -9.30
C ALA A 84 -4.58 9.12 -9.47
N GLN A 85 -4.76 9.64 -10.69
CA GLN A 85 -5.77 10.66 -10.98
C GLN A 85 -7.18 10.13 -10.76
N TRP A 86 -7.47 8.94 -11.28
CA TRP A 86 -8.77 8.30 -11.12
C TRP A 86 -9.11 8.07 -9.64
N LEU A 87 -8.18 7.50 -8.86
CA LEU A 87 -8.36 7.29 -7.42
C LEU A 87 -8.62 8.62 -6.68
N ALA A 88 -7.90 9.67 -7.05
CA ALA A 88 -8.03 10.98 -6.44
C ALA A 88 -9.38 11.64 -6.75
N GLU A 89 -9.84 11.54 -8.00
CA GLU A 89 -11.10 12.13 -8.47
C GLU A 89 -12.33 11.47 -7.88
N THR A 90 -12.23 10.24 -7.36
CA THR A 90 -13.33 9.61 -6.60
C THR A 90 -13.77 10.44 -5.39
N GLY A 91 -12.85 11.21 -4.78
CA GLY A 91 -13.07 11.93 -3.52
C GLY A 91 -13.15 11.06 -2.27
N LYS A 92 -13.04 9.73 -2.40
CA LYS A 92 -13.28 8.75 -1.33
C LYS A 92 -12.01 8.26 -0.65
N VAL A 93 -10.86 8.42 -1.30
CA VAL A 93 -9.60 7.77 -0.90
C VAL A 93 -8.85 8.62 0.14
N PHE A 94 -8.49 7.99 1.25
CA PHE A 94 -7.66 8.57 2.30
C PHE A 94 -6.18 8.31 2.07
N GLY A 95 -5.83 7.11 1.62
CA GLY A 95 -4.45 6.75 1.33
C GLY A 95 -4.30 5.68 0.26
N VAL A 96 -3.10 5.58 -0.30
CA VAL A 96 -2.69 4.52 -1.22
C VAL A 96 -1.45 3.85 -0.66
N GLY A 97 -1.43 2.52 -0.67
CA GLY A 97 -0.34 1.71 -0.17
C GLY A 97 0.24 0.77 -1.22
N THR A 98 1.54 0.52 -1.12
CA THR A 98 2.29 -0.42 -1.96
C THR A 98 3.29 -1.20 -1.12
N ASP A 99 3.62 -2.43 -1.56
CA ASP A 99 4.71 -3.22 -1.01
C ASP A 99 6.08 -2.96 -1.68
N THR A 100 6.12 -2.06 -2.66
CA THR A 100 7.34 -1.58 -3.32
C THR A 100 7.98 -0.38 -2.60
N ALA A 101 9.14 0.06 -3.10
CA ALA A 101 9.93 1.13 -2.49
C ALA A 101 9.37 2.54 -2.71
N SER A 102 8.40 2.67 -3.62
CA SER A 102 7.77 3.94 -3.97
C SER A 102 6.37 3.68 -4.52
N ILE A 103 5.42 4.59 -4.30
CA ILE A 103 4.12 4.54 -4.97
C ILE A 103 4.26 4.60 -6.50
N ASP A 104 5.18 5.38 -7.03
CA ASP A 104 5.50 5.36 -8.46
C ASP A 104 6.45 4.20 -8.79
N TYR A 105 6.36 3.65 -10.00
CA TYR A 105 7.24 2.59 -10.50
C TYR A 105 8.72 3.01 -10.56
N GLY A 106 9.64 2.04 -10.52
CA GLY A 106 11.08 2.27 -10.31
C GLY A 106 11.76 3.16 -11.36
N GLN A 107 11.32 3.09 -12.61
CA GLN A 107 11.85 3.91 -13.71
C GLN A 107 11.24 5.31 -13.82
N THR A 108 10.33 5.70 -12.92
CA THR A 108 9.70 7.02 -12.93
C THR A 108 10.74 8.16 -12.88
N LYS A 109 10.47 9.26 -13.60
CA LYS A 109 11.29 10.48 -13.57
C LYS A 109 10.52 11.70 -13.08
N ASP A 110 9.20 11.66 -13.19
CA ASP A 110 8.33 12.79 -12.87
C ASP A 110 7.51 12.58 -11.59
N PHE A 111 7.50 11.36 -11.02
CA PHE A 111 6.76 11.04 -9.79
C PHE A 111 5.29 11.47 -9.89
N LYS A 112 4.65 11.18 -11.02
CA LYS A 112 3.31 11.65 -11.33
C LYS A 112 2.29 11.17 -10.30
N ALA A 113 2.36 9.91 -9.86
CA ALA A 113 1.41 9.39 -8.87
C ALA A 113 1.57 10.10 -7.53
N HIS A 114 2.80 10.24 -7.03
CA HIS A 114 3.09 11.06 -5.83
C HIS A 114 2.51 12.47 -5.90
N LYS A 115 2.74 13.19 -7.01
CA LYS A 115 2.29 14.56 -7.19
C LYS A 115 0.77 14.65 -7.16
N VAL A 116 0.09 13.76 -7.88
CA VAL A 116 -1.38 13.71 -7.94
C VAL A 116 -1.98 13.41 -6.58
N LEU A 117 -1.52 12.35 -5.91
CA LEU A 117 -2.05 11.95 -4.60
C LEU A 117 -1.82 13.05 -3.55
N SER A 118 -0.62 13.63 -3.52
CA SER A 118 -0.29 14.72 -2.59
C SER A 118 -1.14 15.97 -2.82
N ALA A 119 -1.41 16.34 -4.08
CA ALA A 119 -2.26 17.47 -4.42
C ALA A 119 -3.70 17.29 -3.92
N HIS A 120 -4.16 16.04 -3.80
CA HIS A 120 -5.48 15.69 -3.28
C HIS A 120 -5.45 15.31 -1.79
N ASN A 121 -4.33 15.58 -1.11
CA ASN A 121 -4.14 15.30 0.31
C ASN A 121 -4.34 13.80 0.63
N ILE A 122 -4.03 12.91 -0.30
CA ILE A 122 -4.05 11.45 -0.13
C ILE A 122 -2.65 11.02 0.31
N TYR A 123 -2.55 10.25 1.40
CA TYR A 123 -1.25 9.84 1.93
C TYR A 123 -0.75 8.54 1.29
N ASN A 124 0.57 8.39 1.25
CA ASN A 124 1.22 7.21 0.71
C ASN A 124 1.69 6.28 1.83
N LEU A 125 1.62 4.97 1.61
CA LEU A 125 2.25 3.93 2.43
C LEU A 125 3.16 3.08 1.55
N GLU A 126 4.45 3.06 1.86
CA GLU A 126 5.46 2.36 1.06
C GLU A 126 6.13 1.29 1.91
N HIS A 127 6.78 0.32 1.25
CA HIS A 127 7.41 -0.82 1.90
C HIS A 127 6.45 -1.63 2.80
N LEU A 128 5.18 -1.74 2.42
CA LEU A 128 4.23 -2.54 3.20
C LEU A 128 4.67 -4.01 3.26
N ALA A 129 4.74 -4.55 4.47
CA ALA A 129 4.99 -5.97 4.69
C ALA A 129 3.67 -6.74 4.50
N LEU A 130 3.39 -7.13 3.26
CA LEU A 130 2.19 -7.90 2.91
C LEU A 130 2.43 -9.41 3.08
N PRO A 131 1.43 -10.17 3.56
CA PRO A 131 1.53 -11.62 3.68
C PRO A 131 1.59 -12.31 2.30
N PRO A 132 2.21 -13.51 2.19
CA PRO A 132 2.26 -14.25 0.91
C PRO A 132 0.88 -14.60 0.32
N THR A 133 -0.10 -14.80 1.21
CA THR A 133 -1.50 -14.92 0.85
C THR A 133 -2.15 -13.56 1.11
N PRO A 134 -2.73 -12.90 0.10
CA PRO A 134 -3.36 -11.60 0.25
C PRO A 134 -4.42 -11.61 1.35
N LEU A 135 -4.58 -10.46 2.00
CA LEU A 135 -5.75 -10.21 2.84
C LEU A 135 -7.02 -10.27 1.97
N PRO A 136 -8.21 -10.47 2.56
CA PRO A 136 -9.47 -10.38 1.82
C PRO A 136 -9.56 -9.07 1.01
N PRO A 137 -10.29 -9.02 -0.12
CA PRO A 137 -10.41 -7.82 -0.94
C PRO A 137 -10.93 -6.61 -0.16
N SER A 138 -11.82 -6.82 0.81
CA SER A 138 -12.35 -5.79 1.70
C SER A 138 -12.81 -6.42 3.03
N GLY A 139 -13.46 -5.65 3.91
CA GLY A 139 -13.98 -6.17 5.20
C GLY A 139 -13.08 -5.90 6.41
N TYR A 140 -12.08 -5.04 6.27
CA TYR A 140 -11.16 -4.65 7.33
C TYR A 140 -10.81 -3.17 7.23
N GLN A 141 -10.26 -2.63 8.32
CA GLN A 141 -9.73 -1.27 8.41
C GLN A 141 -8.21 -1.31 8.59
N LEU A 142 -7.55 -0.26 8.12
CA LEU A 142 -6.13 -0.03 8.34
C LEU A 142 -5.92 1.11 9.33
N LEU A 143 -5.06 0.86 10.32
CA LEU A 143 -4.55 1.87 11.25
C LEU A 143 -3.14 2.24 10.77
N SER A 144 -2.98 3.49 10.35
CA SER A 144 -1.72 4.03 9.82
C SER A 144 -1.33 5.27 10.62
N LEU A 145 -0.75 5.07 11.80
CA LEU A 145 -0.45 6.15 12.76
C LEU A 145 1.04 6.52 12.72
N PRO A 146 1.47 7.49 11.88
CA PRO A 146 2.88 7.88 11.78
C PRO A 146 3.34 8.62 13.03
N ILE A 147 4.66 8.61 13.26
CA ILE A 147 5.29 9.44 14.29
C ILE A 147 4.99 10.93 14.02
N LYS A 148 4.62 11.66 15.07
CA LYS A 148 4.34 13.10 14.99
C LYS A 148 5.63 13.92 14.95
N ILE A 149 6.18 14.10 13.75
CA ILE A 149 7.40 14.90 13.52
C ILE A 149 7.01 16.35 13.23
N ARG A 150 7.65 17.32 13.90
CA ARG A 150 7.41 18.75 13.66
C ARG A 150 7.78 19.10 12.22
N HIS A 151 6.83 19.62 11.44
CA HIS A 151 6.98 19.91 10.01
C HIS A 151 7.41 18.69 9.16
N GLY A 152 7.12 17.47 9.62
CA GLY A 152 7.45 16.26 8.89
C GLY A 152 6.64 16.13 7.60
N THR A 153 7.31 15.77 6.51
CA THR A 153 6.69 15.41 5.22
C THR A 153 6.28 13.94 5.15
N GLY A 154 6.78 13.13 6.08
CA GLY A 154 6.51 11.70 6.23
C GLY A 154 7.23 11.17 7.48
N GLY A 155 7.00 9.90 7.80
CA GLY A 155 7.66 9.23 8.90
C GLY A 155 7.32 7.75 8.96
N PRO A 156 8.13 6.93 9.64
CA PRO A 156 7.85 5.52 9.78
C PRO A 156 6.52 5.31 10.51
N VAL A 157 5.81 4.27 10.12
CA VAL A 157 4.49 3.93 10.64
C VAL A 157 4.38 2.43 10.85
N ARG A 158 3.78 2.02 11.97
CA ARG A 158 3.31 0.65 12.14
C ARG A 158 1.90 0.57 11.57
N VAL A 159 1.78 -0.06 10.41
CA VAL A 159 0.48 -0.31 9.77
C VAL A 159 -0.10 -1.60 10.34
N VAL A 160 -1.36 -1.55 10.77
CA VAL A 160 -2.10 -2.70 11.31
C VAL A 160 -3.44 -2.84 10.61
N ALA A 161 -3.72 -4.03 10.09
CA ALA A 161 -5.03 -4.40 9.56
C ALA A 161 -5.89 -5.04 10.67
N LEU A 162 -7.11 -4.55 10.84
CA LEU A 162 -8.10 -5.12 11.77
C LEU A 162 -9.37 -5.46 11.00
N PRO A 163 -9.91 -6.69 11.08
CA PRO A 163 -11.22 -6.97 10.53
C PRO A 163 -12.24 -6.04 11.16
N TYR A 164 -13.31 -5.68 10.44
CA TYR A 164 -14.43 -5.05 11.11
C TYR A 164 -14.90 -5.99 12.21
N ALA A 165 -15.12 -5.45 13.41
CA ALA A 165 -15.76 -6.22 14.46
C ALA A 165 -17.04 -6.80 13.85
N ALA A 166 -17.22 -8.12 13.95
CA ALA A 166 -18.49 -8.72 13.59
C ALA A 166 -19.55 -7.90 14.33
N SER A 167 -20.51 -7.32 13.59
CA SER A 167 -21.75 -6.87 14.22
C SER A 167 -22.16 -8.01 15.13
N SER A 168 -22.39 -7.72 16.41
CA SER A 168 -22.68 -8.71 17.44
C SER A 168 -24.00 -9.42 17.13
N ALA A 169 -23.99 -10.28 16.11
CA ALA A 169 -24.82 -11.45 16.04
C ALA A 169 -24.29 -12.33 17.17
N THR A 170 -25.08 -12.44 18.22
CA THR A 170 -24.91 -13.31 19.39
C THR A 170 -24.07 -14.55 19.08
N LEU A 171 -22.78 -14.51 19.41
CA LEU A 171 -21.88 -15.66 19.38
C LEU A 171 -22.15 -16.51 20.63
N THR A 172 -23.02 -17.51 20.50
CA THR A 172 -22.95 -18.70 21.36
C THR A 172 -21.87 -19.61 20.78
N SER A 173 -20.63 -19.47 21.24
CA SER A 173 -19.68 -20.58 21.49
C SER A 173 -18.25 -20.04 21.66
N PRO A 174 -17.49 -20.52 22.66
CA PRO A 174 -16.14 -20.06 22.92
C PRO A 174 -15.15 -20.87 22.09
N LEU A 175 -14.28 -20.20 21.32
CA LEU A 175 -12.93 -20.67 20.99
C LEU A 175 -12.17 -19.48 20.37
N VAL A 176 -11.75 -18.58 21.25
CA VAL A 176 -10.79 -17.51 20.96
C VAL A 176 -9.39 -18.11 21.05
N THR A 177 -8.51 -17.80 20.10
CA THR A 177 -7.13 -17.28 20.29
C THR A 177 -6.24 -17.61 19.09
N LEU A 178 -5.78 -16.59 18.34
CA LEU A 178 -4.35 -16.41 18.07
C LEU A 178 -4.05 -15.00 17.52
N ILE A 179 -3.28 -14.22 18.27
CA ILE A 179 -2.73 -12.91 17.88
C ILE A 179 -1.28 -13.16 17.42
N TYR A 180 -0.94 -12.78 16.17
CA TYR A 180 0.46 -12.78 15.70
C TYR A 180 1.11 -11.42 16.00
N PHE A 181 2.14 -11.42 16.84
CA PHE A 181 3.13 -10.35 16.95
C PHE A 181 4.26 -10.60 15.94
N CYS A 182 4.55 -9.63 15.06
CA CYS A 182 5.77 -9.65 14.25
C CYS A 182 6.54 -8.33 14.42
N THR A 183 7.54 -8.37 15.28
CA THR A 183 8.55 -7.34 15.53
C THR A 183 9.71 -7.50 14.55
N ALA A 184 9.99 -6.46 13.75
CA ALA A 184 11.32 -6.13 13.24
C ALA A 184 11.29 -4.72 12.61
N CYS A 185 11.96 -3.75 13.22
CA CYS A 185 12.34 -2.48 12.60
C CYS A 185 13.61 -1.95 13.30
N LEU A 186 14.73 -1.98 12.59
CA LEU A 186 16.01 -1.29 12.86
C LEU A 186 16.80 -1.39 11.53
N LEU A 187 17.27 -0.32 10.88
CA LEU A 187 18.36 0.55 11.29
C LEU A 187 18.36 1.92 10.55
N LEU A 188 18.91 2.92 11.26
CA LEU A 188 19.27 4.29 10.87
C LEU A 188 20.57 4.33 10.03
N PHE A 189 20.79 5.40 9.23
CA PHE A 189 21.81 6.46 9.39
C PHE A 189 21.67 7.47 8.22
N VAL A 190 21.22 8.70 8.48
CA VAL A 190 21.98 9.96 8.69
C VAL A 190 22.66 10.52 7.44
N LYS A 191 22.18 11.71 7.07
CA LYS A 191 22.73 12.68 6.11
C LYS A 191 24.18 13.08 6.39
N HIS A 192 24.88 13.47 5.33
CA HIS A 192 25.52 14.79 5.30
C HIS A 192 24.62 15.75 4.52
#